data_AF-A0AA36MZ19-F1
#
_entry.id   AF-A0AA36MZ19-F1
#
_cell.length_a   1.000
_cell.length_b   1.000
_cell.length_c   1.000
_cell.angle_alpha   90.00
_cell.angle_beta   90.00
_cell.angle_gamma   90.00
#
_symmetry.space_group_name_H-M   'P 1'
#
loop_
_entity.id
_entity.type
_entity.pdbx_description
1 polymer ?
#
loop_
_entity_poly.entity_id
_entity_poly.type
_entity_poly.pdbx_seq_one_letter_code
_entity_poly.pdbx_strand_id
1 'polypeptide(L)'
;MLAQMGLAPMPTQAPTAGFWTCSCGFRNKATNHLCGGNGPLGCKTPKTPVSGTTPVAVAGRPTPRIPAAFSPADFDVAALGGFGPQRTKQMPGHATPYGKGLGKGGMMGFGKGQGEWKCRCGFGNKASNLVCGGANGTLGCKAGKEWICGACNFVNKNANTVCGGEHGTVGCKSPNMEALATTALAAFDLKAFMPQMMEPQWACLCGFKNKASNSVCGGGGPLGCKLPRSDGQGGGHFFSGPEWQCECGFKNQPLNTVCGGNGPLGCKKAKPLV
;
A
#
# COMPACT_ATOMS: atom_id res chain seq x y z
N MET A 1 -43.14 15.71 -60.05
CA MET A 1 -41.78 16.30 -60.09
C MET A 1 -41.35 16.58 -58.66
N LEU A 2 -40.56 15.68 -58.04
CA LEU A 2 -40.01 15.84 -56.70
C LEU A 2 -38.48 15.78 -56.83
N ALA A 3 -37.82 16.93 -56.63
CA ALA A 3 -36.39 17.09 -56.78
C ALA A 3 -35.65 16.59 -55.52
N GLN A 4 -34.74 15.65 -55.70
CA GLN A 4 -33.79 15.17 -54.70
C GLN A 4 -32.73 16.25 -54.44
N MET A 5 -32.63 16.73 -53.20
CA MET A 5 -31.52 17.56 -52.73
C MET A 5 -30.41 16.66 -52.17
N GLY A 6 -29.33 16.50 -52.93
CA GLY A 6 -28.13 15.78 -52.52
C GLY A 6 -27.34 16.58 -51.49
N LEU A 7 -27.15 16.00 -50.30
CA LEU A 7 -26.26 16.53 -49.26
C LEU A 7 -24.80 16.25 -49.66
N ALA A 8 -24.00 17.32 -49.76
CA ALA A 8 -22.57 17.22 -50.04
C ALA A 8 -21.83 16.58 -48.85
N PRO A 9 -20.83 15.71 -49.09
CA PRO A 9 -20.01 15.11 -48.04
C PRO A 9 -19.12 16.19 -47.38
N MET A 10 -19.09 16.19 -46.04
CA MET A 10 -18.25 17.11 -45.27
C MET A 10 -16.74 16.81 -45.49
N PRO A 11 -15.88 17.84 -45.43
CA PRO A 11 -14.44 17.68 -45.66
C PRO A 11 -13.77 16.90 -44.51
N THR A 12 -13.13 15.78 -44.86
CA THR A 12 -12.26 14.98 -43.98
C THR A 12 -11.00 15.78 -43.65
N GLN A 13 -10.90 16.34 -42.44
CA GLN A 13 -9.71 17.06 -41.99
C GLN A 13 -8.53 16.09 -41.82
N ALA A 14 -7.36 16.47 -42.35
CA ALA A 14 -6.12 15.71 -42.24
C ALA A 14 -5.73 15.47 -40.77
N PRO A 15 -5.19 14.28 -40.42
CA PRO A 15 -4.85 13.93 -39.05
C PRO A 15 -3.75 14.83 -38.52
N THR A 16 -4.09 15.70 -37.56
CA THR A 16 -3.13 16.50 -36.81
C THR A 16 -2.25 15.55 -35.98
N ALA A 17 -0.96 15.48 -36.31
CA ALA A 17 0.01 14.64 -35.62
C ALA A 17 -0.01 14.95 -34.11
N GLY A 18 -0.38 13.97 -33.29
CA GLY A 18 -0.41 14.12 -31.83
C GLY A 18 -1.64 13.57 -31.11
N PHE A 19 -2.64 13.05 -31.83
CA PHE A 19 -3.81 12.41 -31.22
C PHE A 19 -4.11 11.05 -31.86
N TRP A 20 -4.71 10.14 -31.09
CA TRP A 20 -5.30 8.90 -31.61
C TRP A 20 -6.76 8.80 -31.17
N THR A 21 -7.62 8.27 -32.02
CA THR A 21 -9.05 8.10 -31.71
C THR A 21 -9.30 6.64 -31.37
N CYS A 22 -9.91 6.38 -30.21
CA CYS A 22 -10.30 5.03 -29.82
C CYS A 22 -11.48 4.55 -30.66
N SER A 23 -11.68 3.23 -30.75
CA SER A 23 -12.86 2.62 -31.38
C SER A 23 -14.20 3.11 -30.82
N CYS A 24 -14.24 3.60 -29.58
CA CYS A 24 -15.44 4.21 -28.98
C CYS A 24 -15.64 5.70 -29.36
N GLY A 25 -14.84 6.26 -30.28
CA GLY A 25 -14.92 7.66 -30.73
C GLY A 25 -14.20 8.68 -29.84
N PHE A 26 -13.61 8.26 -28.72
CA PHE A 26 -12.93 9.16 -27.80
C PHE A 26 -11.55 9.57 -28.34
N ARG A 27 -11.25 10.88 -28.37
CA ARG A 27 -9.97 11.42 -28.86
C ARG A 27 -8.93 11.49 -27.73
N ASN A 28 -7.79 10.84 -27.93
CA ASN A 28 -6.72 10.67 -26.96
C ASN A 28 -5.46 11.41 -27.38
N LYS A 29 -4.66 11.89 -26.42
CA LYS A 29 -3.30 12.39 -26.67
C LYS A 29 -2.39 11.26 -27.15
N ALA A 30 -1.42 11.54 -28.02
CA ALA A 30 -0.48 10.54 -28.56
C ALA A 30 0.30 9.80 -27.48
N THR A 31 0.58 10.46 -26.35
CA THR A 31 1.27 9.91 -25.17
C THR A 31 0.40 9.00 -24.31
N ASN A 32 -0.92 9.00 -24.48
CA ASN A 32 -1.80 8.12 -23.70
C ASN A 32 -1.73 6.68 -24.25
N HIS A 33 -1.52 5.72 -23.35
CA HIS A 33 -1.54 4.28 -23.68
C HIS A 33 -2.93 3.64 -23.51
N LEU A 34 -3.86 4.33 -22.85
CA LEU A 34 -5.25 3.89 -22.60
C LEU A 34 -6.24 4.96 -23.06
N CYS A 35 -7.42 4.55 -23.53
CA CYS A 35 -8.50 5.46 -23.89
C CYS A 35 -9.01 6.24 -22.67
N GLY A 36 -8.92 7.57 -22.71
CA GLY A 36 -9.25 8.50 -21.65
C GLY A 36 -8.17 8.64 -20.57
N GLY A 37 -6.98 8.05 -20.77
CA GLY A 37 -5.89 8.05 -19.80
C GLY A 37 -6.34 7.53 -18.43
N ASN A 38 -5.84 8.14 -17.35
CA ASN A 38 -6.18 7.78 -15.97
C ASN A 38 -7.45 8.49 -15.43
N GLY A 39 -8.11 9.33 -16.24
CA GLY A 39 -9.33 10.04 -15.81
C GLY A 39 -10.58 9.15 -15.80
N PRO A 40 -11.76 9.66 -15.42
CA PRO A 40 -13.00 8.88 -15.42
C PRO A 40 -13.61 8.68 -16.82
N LEU A 41 -13.13 9.42 -17.83
CA LEU A 41 -13.66 9.37 -19.19
C LEU A 41 -13.00 8.25 -20.02
N GLY A 42 -13.67 7.85 -21.11
CA GLY A 42 -13.18 6.86 -22.07
C GLY A 42 -13.43 5.40 -21.66
N CYS A 43 -13.35 4.48 -22.62
CA CYS A 43 -13.65 3.05 -22.42
C CYS A 43 -12.47 2.23 -21.85
N LYS A 44 -11.33 2.86 -21.57
CA LYS A 44 -10.10 2.21 -21.04
C LYS A 44 -9.49 1.13 -21.92
N THR A 45 -9.91 1.03 -23.19
CA THR A 45 -9.25 0.14 -24.15
C THR A 45 -7.80 0.60 -24.42
N PRO A 46 -6.82 -0.32 -24.47
CA PRO A 46 -5.45 -0.01 -24.83
C PRO A 46 -5.33 0.59 -26.23
N LYS A 47 -4.36 1.49 -26.41
CA LYS A 47 -4.00 2.02 -27.72
C LYS A 47 -3.56 0.87 -28.62
N THR A 48 -4.30 0.61 -29.69
CA THR A 48 -3.89 -0.38 -30.70
C THR A 48 -2.60 0.10 -31.37
N PRO A 49 -1.54 -0.72 -31.41
CA PRO A 49 -0.33 -0.37 -32.14
C PRO A 49 -0.72 -0.22 -33.61
N VAL A 50 -0.56 1.00 -34.13
CA VAL A 50 -0.82 1.29 -35.54
C VAL A 50 0.19 0.46 -36.31
N SER A 51 -0.27 -0.64 -36.92
CA SER A 51 0.59 -1.67 -37.53
C SER A 51 1.20 -1.22 -38.86
N GLY A 52 1.43 0.08 -39.06
CA GLY A 52 1.76 0.66 -40.36
C GLY A 52 2.97 1.59 -40.40
N THR A 53 3.64 1.86 -39.27
CA THR A 53 4.84 2.72 -39.28
C THR A 53 6.09 1.85 -39.28
N THR A 54 6.43 1.28 -40.43
CA THR A 54 7.79 0.78 -40.66
C THR A 54 8.76 1.93 -40.35
N PRO A 55 9.73 1.77 -39.44
CA PRO A 55 10.75 2.77 -39.23
C PRO A 55 11.49 2.97 -40.55
N VAL A 56 11.36 4.16 -41.14
CA VAL A 56 12.23 4.58 -42.24
C VAL A 56 13.65 4.50 -41.70
N ALA A 57 14.41 3.53 -42.18
CA ALA A 57 15.80 3.36 -41.86
C ALA A 57 16.52 4.66 -42.26
N VAL A 58 16.87 5.48 -41.26
CA VAL A 58 17.78 6.60 -41.45
C VAL A 58 19.14 5.99 -41.76
N ALA A 59 19.49 5.98 -43.04
CA ALA A 59 20.79 5.53 -43.50
C ALA A 59 21.91 6.37 -42.87
N GLY A 60 22.86 5.68 -42.24
CA GLY A 60 24.25 6.13 -42.15
C GLY A 60 24.60 7.14 -41.06
N ARG A 61 24.87 6.64 -39.85
CA ARG A 61 26.02 7.15 -39.07
C ARG A 61 27.03 6.01 -38.88
N PRO A 62 28.31 6.19 -39.22
CA PRO A 62 29.33 5.17 -39.04
C PRO A 62 29.54 4.91 -37.54
N THR A 63 29.36 3.65 -37.14
CA THR A 63 29.73 3.14 -35.81
C THR A 63 31.26 3.17 -35.65
N PRO A 64 31.79 3.58 -34.49
CA PRO A 64 33.20 3.42 -34.18
C PRO A 64 33.56 1.92 -34.13
N ARG A 65 34.66 1.55 -34.82
CA ARG A 65 35.24 0.20 -34.80
C ARG A 65 35.63 -0.16 -33.37
N ILE A 66 35.01 -1.22 -32.84
CA ILE A 66 35.47 -1.93 -31.66
C ILE A 66 36.59 -2.89 -32.13
N PRO A 67 37.82 -2.80 -31.62
CA PRO A 67 38.86 -3.79 -31.95
C PRO A 67 38.50 -5.16 -31.35
N ALA A 68 38.81 -6.19 -32.13
CA ALA A 68 38.50 -7.59 -31.86
C ALA A 68 39.23 -8.13 -30.62
N ALA A 69 38.50 -8.98 -29.88
CA ALA A 69 38.93 -10.14 -29.08
C ALA A 69 40.35 -10.10 -28.47
N PHE A 70 40.41 -9.90 -27.15
CA PHE A 70 41.51 -10.38 -26.31
C PHE A 70 41.24 -11.85 -25.93
N SER A 71 42.23 -12.71 -26.19
CA SER A 71 42.25 -14.14 -25.87
C SER A 71 42.55 -14.36 -24.37
N PRO A 72 41.97 -15.38 -23.70
CA PRO A 72 42.09 -15.55 -22.24
C PRO A 72 43.22 -16.52 -21.82
N ALA A 73 44.45 -16.28 -22.29
CA ALA A 73 45.64 -16.95 -21.78
C ALA A 73 46.72 -15.87 -21.63
N ASP A 74 47.34 -15.79 -20.45
CA ASP A 74 48.40 -14.85 -20.01
C ASP A 74 47.97 -13.84 -18.93
N PHE A 75 47.37 -14.31 -17.84
CA PHE A 75 47.43 -13.58 -16.57
C PHE A 75 48.27 -14.37 -15.56
N ASP A 76 49.56 -14.04 -15.57
CA ASP A 76 50.50 -14.38 -14.51
C ASP A 76 50.19 -13.54 -13.27
N VAL A 77 49.87 -14.22 -12.17
CA VAL A 77 49.56 -13.62 -10.86
C VAL A 77 50.87 -13.47 -10.09
N ALA A 78 51.62 -12.42 -10.38
CA ALA A 78 52.65 -11.93 -9.47
C ALA A 78 53.04 -10.49 -9.82
N ALA A 79 53.12 -9.66 -8.78
CA ALA A 79 53.68 -8.31 -8.72
C ALA A 79 52.71 -7.12 -8.91
N LEU A 80 52.98 -6.10 -8.11
CA LEU A 80 52.34 -4.78 -7.96
C LEU A 80 51.13 -4.81 -7.00
N GLY A 81 51.25 -4.49 -5.71
CA GLY A 81 52.05 -3.42 -5.12
C GLY A 81 51.28 -2.09 -5.19
N GLY A 82 50.48 -1.81 -4.16
CA GLY A 82 50.14 -0.47 -3.68
C GLY A 82 49.37 0.50 -4.59
N PHE A 83 48.04 0.51 -4.47
CA PHE A 83 47.24 1.70 -4.79
C PHE A 83 46.39 2.10 -3.57
N GLY A 84 46.81 3.18 -2.92
CA GLY A 84 46.07 3.82 -1.83
C GLY A 84 44.81 4.55 -2.32
N PRO A 85 43.86 4.85 -1.41
CA PRO A 85 42.59 5.48 -1.78
C PRO A 85 42.81 6.93 -2.22
N GLN A 86 42.30 7.28 -3.41
CA GLN A 86 42.31 8.65 -3.90
C GLN A 86 41.41 9.55 -3.04
N ARG A 87 42.02 10.61 -2.48
CA ARG A 87 41.33 11.74 -1.86
C ARG A 87 40.42 12.42 -2.88
N THR A 88 39.12 12.31 -2.71
CA THR A 88 38.15 13.20 -3.37
C THR A 88 38.32 14.62 -2.83
N LYS A 89 38.52 15.58 -3.73
CA LYS A 89 38.63 17.02 -3.45
C LYS A 89 37.38 17.51 -2.71
N GLN A 90 37.59 18.05 -1.51
CA GLN A 90 36.62 18.87 -0.77
C GLN A 90 36.30 20.14 -1.56
N MET A 91 35.01 20.45 -1.71
CA MET A 91 34.57 21.78 -2.14
C MET A 91 34.50 22.72 -0.93
N PRO A 92 34.99 23.98 -1.01
CA PRO A 92 34.89 24.95 0.07
C PRO A 92 33.50 25.59 0.10
N GLY A 93 32.68 25.20 1.08
CA GLY A 93 31.45 25.90 1.44
C GLY A 93 31.75 27.10 2.35
N HIS A 94 31.24 28.27 1.96
CA HIS A 94 31.29 29.50 2.75
C HIS A 94 30.53 29.34 4.07
N ALA A 95 31.22 29.52 5.19
CA ALA A 95 30.62 29.65 6.52
C ALA A 95 30.45 31.13 6.86
N THR A 96 29.25 31.51 7.25
CA THR A 96 28.92 32.81 7.86
C THR A 96 29.58 32.93 9.25
N PRO A 97 30.13 34.10 9.62
CA PRO A 97 30.67 34.31 10.95
C PRO A 97 29.55 34.73 11.90
N TYR A 98 29.47 34.14 13.09
CA TYR A 98 29.17 34.81 14.38
C TYR A 98 28.91 33.75 15.45
N GLY A 99 29.67 33.83 16.55
CA GLY A 99 29.46 33.01 17.75
C GLY A 99 30.75 32.48 18.39
N LYS A 100 31.62 33.38 18.85
CA LYS A 100 32.76 33.02 19.73
C LYS A 100 32.23 32.68 21.13
N GLY A 101 32.06 31.39 21.41
CA GLY A 101 31.93 30.84 22.75
C GLY A 101 33.06 29.86 23.02
N LEU A 102 34.06 30.30 23.78
CA LEU A 102 35.23 29.50 24.18
C LEU A 102 34.82 28.50 25.28
N GLY A 103 34.29 27.35 24.87
CA GLY A 103 34.12 26.16 25.71
C GLY A 103 35.12 25.08 25.31
N LYS A 104 35.97 24.67 26.26
CA LYS A 104 37.02 23.65 26.08
C LYS A 104 36.43 22.29 25.65
N GLY A 105 36.70 21.91 24.40
CA GLY A 105 37.43 20.66 24.10
C GLY A 105 36.77 19.32 24.37
N GLY A 106 35.50 19.13 24.01
CA GLY A 106 34.97 17.78 23.73
C GLY A 106 35.11 17.49 22.24
N MET A 107 36.06 16.64 21.83
CA MET A 107 36.13 16.15 20.45
C MET A 107 34.77 15.54 20.11
N MET A 108 34.02 16.19 19.19
CA MET A 108 32.76 15.67 18.67
C MET A 108 33.07 14.35 17.95
N GLY A 109 32.98 13.25 18.70
CA GLY A 109 33.04 11.92 18.16
C GLY A 109 31.96 11.82 17.09
N PHE A 110 32.38 11.64 15.84
CA PHE A 110 31.53 11.09 14.81
C PHE A 110 30.93 9.82 15.40
N GLY A 111 29.69 9.91 15.86
CA GLY A 111 29.00 8.84 16.53
C GLY A 111 28.98 7.65 15.59
N LYS A 112 29.92 6.74 15.79
CA LYS A 112 29.85 5.35 15.34
C LYS A 112 28.75 4.69 16.19
N GLY A 113 27.53 5.19 16.07
CA GLY A 113 26.38 4.40 16.48
C GLY A 113 26.50 3.11 15.70
N GLN A 114 26.55 1.99 16.42
CA GLN A 114 26.43 0.65 15.84
C GLN A 114 25.01 0.50 15.28
N GLY A 115 24.74 1.26 14.23
CA GLY A 115 23.49 1.24 13.52
C GLY A 115 23.45 0.00 12.65
N GLU A 116 22.32 -0.67 12.70
CA GLU A 116 21.97 -1.86 11.93
C GLU A 116 22.06 -1.65 10.41
N TRP A 117 21.92 -0.41 9.95
CA TRP A 117 22.27 -0.04 8.58
C TRP A 117 23.10 1.24 8.52
N LYS A 118 24.00 1.31 7.54
CA LYS A 118 24.88 2.45 7.31
C LYS A 118 24.44 3.21 6.08
N CYS A 119 24.18 4.50 6.25
CA CYS A 119 23.92 5.37 5.11
C CYS A 119 25.19 5.59 4.29
N ARG A 120 25.06 5.91 3.00
CA ARG A 120 26.19 6.25 2.12
C ARG A 120 27.05 7.42 2.65
N CYS A 121 26.47 8.32 3.45
CA CYS A 121 27.23 9.39 4.13
C CYS A 121 28.06 8.91 5.34
N GLY A 122 28.07 7.60 5.63
CA GLY A 122 28.82 6.98 6.73
C GLY A 122 28.10 6.95 8.08
N PHE A 123 26.92 7.57 8.19
CA PHE A 123 26.13 7.63 9.43
C PHE A 123 25.44 6.28 9.71
N GLY A 124 25.58 5.77 10.94
CA GLY A 124 24.91 4.55 11.40
C GLY A 124 23.47 4.82 11.86
N ASN A 125 22.53 3.99 11.43
CA ASN A 125 21.09 4.12 11.71
C ASN A 125 20.51 2.85 12.33
N LYS A 126 19.47 2.98 13.17
CA LYS A 126 18.67 1.86 13.68
C LYS A 126 17.83 1.23 12.55
N ALA A 127 17.49 -0.06 12.59
CA ALA A 127 16.64 -0.67 11.54
C ALA A 127 15.30 0.04 11.33
N SER A 128 14.69 0.54 12.39
CA SER A 128 13.41 1.27 12.34
C SER A 128 13.50 2.64 11.64
N ASN A 129 14.70 3.19 11.45
CA ASN A 129 14.86 4.44 10.74
C ASN A 129 14.75 4.21 9.22
N LEU A 130 13.77 4.86 8.58
CA LEU A 130 13.65 4.92 7.12
C LEU A 130 14.47 6.04 6.49
N VAL A 131 14.98 6.96 7.30
CA VAL A 131 15.76 8.15 6.89
C VAL A 131 17.04 8.23 7.70
N CYS A 132 18.15 8.56 7.04
CA CYS A 132 19.44 8.70 7.67
C CYS A 132 19.43 9.80 8.73
N GLY A 133 19.68 9.43 9.99
CA GLY A 133 19.60 10.29 11.17
C GLY A 133 18.18 10.53 11.69
N GLY A 134 17.21 9.68 11.28
CA GLY A 134 15.81 9.77 11.66
C GLY A 134 15.04 10.85 10.88
N ALA A 135 13.72 10.65 10.75
CA ALA A 135 12.84 11.59 10.03
C ALA A 135 12.84 13.00 10.66
N ASN A 136 12.90 13.08 12.00
CA ASN A 136 12.88 14.33 12.76
C ASN A 136 14.22 14.68 13.41
N GLY A 137 15.29 13.90 13.17
CA GLY A 137 16.59 14.20 13.81
C GLY A 137 17.30 15.38 13.16
N THR A 138 18.31 15.94 13.82
CA THR A 138 19.18 17.00 13.25
C THR A 138 20.47 16.45 12.63
N LEU A 139 20.77 15.17 12.83
CA LEU A 139 21.98 14.51 12.34
C LEU A 139 21.72 13.74 11.03
N GLY A 140 22.79 13.32 10.35
CA GLY A 140 22.75 12.52 9.12
C GLY A 140 22.41 13.34 7.86
N CYS A 141 22.51 12.72 6.68
CA CYS A 141 22.28 13.39 5.40
C CYS A 141 20.82 13.43 4.94
N LYS A 142 19.88 12.89 5.72
CA LYS A 142 18.44 12.79 5.40
C LYS A 142 18.08 12.01 4.13
N ALA A 143 19.03 11.24 3.58
CA ALA A 143 18.71 10.28 2.54
C ALA A 143 17.85 9.12 3.10
N GLY A 144 16.89 8.66 2.32
CA GLY A 144 16.10 7.46 2.64
C GLY A 144 16.96 6.19 2.66
N LYS A 145 16.54 5.18 3.42
CA LYS A 145 17.14 3.83 3.42
C LYS A 145 17.00 3.22 2.02
N GLU A 146 18.12 2.88 1.40
CA GLU A 146 18.13 2.13 0.14
C GLU A 146 17.61 0.70 0.38
N TRP A 147 16.96 0.10 -0.62
CA TRP A 147 16.49 -1.28 -0.53
C TRP A 147 17.16 -2.15 -1.59
N ILE A 148 17.41 -3.42 -1.26
CA ILE A 148 18.05 -4.37 -2.16
C ILE A 148 16.95 -5.24 -2.77
N CYS A 149 16.90 -5.34 -4.09
CA CYS A 149 15.91 -6.19 -4.75
C CYS A 149 16.20 -7.67 -4.48
N GLY A 150 15.26 -8.37 -3.85
CA GLY A 150 15.42 -9.81 -3.54
C GLY A 150 15.52 -10.72 -4.77
N ALA A 151 15.16 -10.24 -5.97
CA ALA A 151 15.24 -11.02 -7.20
C ALA A 151 16.59 -10.89 -7.94
N CYS A 152 17.28 -9.75 -7.84
CA CYS A 152 18.53 -9.52 -8.60
C CYS A 152 19.63 -8.76 -7.84
N ASN A 153 19.47 -8.52 -6.53
CA ASN A 153 20.41 -7.80 -5.65
C ASN A 153 20.75 -6.36 -6.08
N PHE A 154 19.97 -5.76 -6.98
CA PHE A 154 20.15 -4.37 -7.36
C PHE A 154 19.78 -3.42 -6.20
N VAL A 155 20.65 -2.46 -5.90
CA VAL A 155 20.43 -1.45 -4.85
C VAL A 155 19.56 -0.31 -5.39
N ASN A 156 18.41 -0.11 -4.76
CA ASN A 156 17.40 0.85 -5.16
C ASN A 156 17.30 2.02 -4.19
N LYS A 157 16.92 3.18 -4.72
CA LYS A 157 16.54 4.34 -3.88
C LYS A 157 15.24 4.03 -3.14
N ASN A 158 15.09 4.54 -1.92
CA ASN A 158 13.86 4.50 -1.11
C ASN A 158 12.60 4.78 -1.96
N ALA A 159 12.61 5.87 -2.72
CA ALA A 159 11.46 6.34 -3.49
C ALA A 159 11.01 5.39 -4.62
N ASN A 160 11.84 4.40 -4.99
CA ASN A 160 11.49 3.44 -6.02
C ASN A 160 10.57 2.35 -5.44
N THR A 161 9.40 2.17 -6.04
CA THR A 161 8.50 1.03 -5.78
C THR A 161 8.81 -0.19 -6.63
N VAL A 162 9.66 -0.03 -7.65
CA VAL A 162 10.05 -1.05 -8.62
C VAL A 162 11.58 -1.09 -8.78
N CYS A 163 12.16 -2.28 -8.92
CA CYS A 163 13.60 -2.45 -9.05
C CYS A 163 14.15 -1.76 -10.32
N GLY A 164 15.07 -0.83 -10.12
CA GLY A 164 15.64 0.04 -11.15
C GLY A 164 14.75 1.21 -11.55
N GLY A 165 13.68 1.48 -10.78
CA GLY A 165 12.70 2.53 -11.07
C GLY A 165 11.69 2.13 -12.14
N GLU A 166 10.51 2.76 -12.11
CA GLU A 166 9.38 2.47 -12.99
C GLU A 166 9.72 2.69 -14.48
N HIS A 167 10.56 3.69 -14.78
CA HIS A 167 11.00 4.02 -16.15
C HIS A 167 12.50 3.84 -16.37
N GLY A 168 13.24 3.26 -15.43
CA GLY A 168 14.69 3.08 -15.59
C GLY A 168 15.04 1.98 -16.60
N THR A 169 16.22 2.04 -17.18
CA THR A 169 16.74 1.01 -18.10
C THR A 169 17.49 -0.12 -17.40
N VAL A 170 17.68 -0.01 -16.07
CA VAL A 170 18.39 -0.99 -15.22
C VAL A 170 17.41 -1.72 -14.29
N GLY A 171 17.87 -2.78 -13.63
CA GLY A 171 17.10 -3.58 -12.67
C GLY A 171 16.13 -4.59 -13.31
N CYS A 172 15.62 -5.54 -12.52
CA CYS A 172 14.76 -6.63 -13.01
C CYS A 172 13.25 -6.29 -13.05
N LYS A 173 12.87 -5.07 -12.67
CA LYS A 173 11.47 -4.61 -12.59
C LYS A 173 10.57 -5.37 -11.62
N SER A 174 11.14 -6.21 -10.75
CA SER A 174 10.38 -6.76 -9.61
C SER A 174 9.95 -5.65 -8.65
N PRO A 175 8.73 -5.72 -8.10
CA PRO A 175 8.25 -4.73 -7.16
C PRO A 175 9.00 -4.80 -5.83
N ASN A 176 9.03 -3.68 -5.11
CA ASN A 176 9.50 -3.63 -3.74
C ASN A 176 8.43 -4.22 -2.81
N MET A 177 8.63 -5.46 -2.38
CA MET A 177 7.68 -6.16 -1.51
C MET A 177 7.50 -5.48 -0.14
N GLU A 178 8.54 -4.83 0.39
CA GLU A 178 8.47 -4.12 1.67
C GLU A 178 7.65 -2.82 1.55
N ALA A 179 7.82 -2.10 0.43
CA ALA A 179 6.99 -0.94 0.12
C ALA A 179 5.54 -1.34 -0.16
N LEU A 180 5.30 -2.43 -0.90
CA LEU A 180 3.96 -2.96 -1.14
C LEU A 180 3.26 -3.36 0.17
N ALA A 181 3.95 -4.02 1.09
CA ALA A 181 3.40 -4.34 2.41
C ALA A 181 3.05 -3.06 3.19
N THR A 182 3.91 -2.06 3.17
CA THR A 182 3.67 -0.77 3.86
C THR A 182 2.51 0.00 3.24
N THR A 183 2.42 0.07 1.91
CA THR A 183 1.32 0.72 1.20
C THR A 183 0.01 -0.06 1.35
N ALA A 184 0.05 -1.39 1.36
CA ALA A 184 -1.12 -2.23 1.64
C ALA A 184 -1.61 -2.07 3.08
N LEU A 185 -0.76 -1.70 4.03
CA LEU A 185 -1.20 -1.36 5.38
C LEU A 185 -1.68 0.09 5.50
N ALA A 186 -1.10 1.02 4.74
CA ALA A 186 -1.45 2.44 4.78
C ALA A 186 -2.69 2.80 3.94
N ALA A 187 -2.95 2.07 2.84
CA ALA A 187 -4.10 2.30 1.97
C ALA A 187 -5.41 1.73 2.53
N PHE A 188 -5.32 0.88 3.56
CA PHE A 188 -6.47 0.34 4.26
C PHE A 188 -6.59 1.09 5.58
N ASP A 189 -7.59 1.99 5.65
CA ASP A 189 -8.09 2.52 6.91
C ASP A 189 -8.66 1.34 7.73
N LEU A 190 -7.76 0.68 8.46
CA LEU A 190 -7.97 -0.55 9.22
C LEU A 190 -9.06 -0.42 10.28
N LYS A 191 -9.52 0.79 10.60
CA LYS A 191 -10.61 1.02 11.54
C LYS A 191 -12.01 0.91 10.91
N ALA A 192 -12.14 1.11 9.61
CA ALA A 192 -13.44 1.25 8.96
C ALA A 192 -13.96 -0.04 8.29
N PHE A 193 -13.08 -0.96 7.86
CA PHE A 193 -13.49 -2.05 6.95
C PHE A 193 -13.32 -3.48 7.47
N MET A 194 -12.66 -3.68 8.62
CA MET A 194 -12.31 -5.04 9.11
C MET A 194 -13.25 -5.76 10.12
N PRO A 195 -14.43 -5.27 10.55
CA PRO A 195 -15.30 -6.11 11.40
C PRO A 195 -16.34 -6.95 10.63
N GLN A 196 -16.49 -6.80 9.30
CA GLN A 196 -17.68 -7.35 8.62
C GLN A 196 -17.47 -8.69 7.89
N MET A 197 -16.24 -9.06 7.52
CA MET A 197 -16.06 -10.14 6.53
C MET A 197 -15.70 -11.52 7.08
N MET A 198 -15.40 -11.66 8.38
CA MET A 198 -15.08 -12.97 8.97
C MET A 198 -15.60 -13.18 10.41
N GLU A 199 -16.63 -12.46 10.87
CA GLU A 199 -17.29 -12.92 12.10
C GLU A 199 -18.04 -14.23 11.77
N PRO A 200 -17.70 -15.37 12.41
CA PRO A 200 -18.33 -16.64 12.12
C PRO A 200 -19.83 -16.56 12.46
N GLN A 201 -20.67 -16.52 11.44
CA GLN A 201 -22.11 -16.61 11.62
C GLN A 201 -22.48 -18.00 12.12
N TRP A 202 -23.43 -18.10 13.04
CA TRP A 202 -23.98 -19.39 13.46
C TRP A 202 -25.41 -19.54 12.95
N ALA A 203 -25.76 -20.73 12.49
CA ALA A 203 -27.12 -21.06 12.07
C ALA A 203 -27.87 -21.67 13.26
N CYS A 204 -29.05 -21.15 13.56
CA CYS A 204 -29.94 -21.78 14.53
C CYS A 204 -30.61 -23.01 13.92
N LEU A 205 -31.07 -23.95 14.77
CA LEU A 205 -31.86 -25.11 14.36
C LEU A 205 -33.15 -24.74 13.60
N CYS A 206 -33.68 -23.53 13.79
CA CYS A 206 -34.81 -23.01 13.00
C CYS A 206 -34.42 -22.48 11.61
N GLY A 207 -33.14 -22.57 11.21
CA GLY A 207 -32.61 -22.07 9.93
C GLY A 207 -32.21 -20.59 9.91
N PHE A 208 -32.44 -19.85 10.99
CA PHE A 208 -32.08 -18.43 11.08
C PHE A 208 -30.56 -18.24 11.22
N LYS A 209 -29.96 -17.40 10.38
CA LYS A 209 -28.53 -17.06 10.44
C LYS A 209 -28.28 -15.92 11.42
N ASN A 210 -27.38 -16.13 12.37
CA ASN A 210 -27.05 -15.19 13.44
C ASN A 210 -25.64 -14.63 13.29
N LYS A 211 -25.40 -13.44 13.85
CA LYS A 211 -24.06 -12.88 14.01
C LYS A 211 -23.28 -13.67 15.07
N ALA A 212 -21.95 -13.71 14.97
CA ALA A 212 -21.10 -14.40 15.95
C ALA A 212 -21.33 -13.88 17.39
N SER A 213 -21.57 -12.58 17.51
CA SER A 213 -21.88 -11.86 18.76
C SER A 213 -23.26 -12.16 19.37
N ASN A 214 -24.18 -12.80 18.64
CA ASN A 214 -25.50 -13.13 19.20
C ASN A 214 -25.40 -14.40 20.08
N SER A 215 -25.87 -14.31 21.33
CA SER A 215 -26.04 -15.47 22.23
C SER A 215 -27.38 -16.20 22.04
N VAL A 216 -28.35 -15.55 21.37
CA VAL A 216 -29.72 -16.04 21.15
C VAL A 216 -30.13 -15.84 19.70
N CYS A 217 -30.92 -16.77 19.15
CA CYS A 217 -31.38 -16.74 17.78
C CYS A 217 -32.23 -15.50 17.47
N GLY A 218 -31.75 -14.68 16.53
CA GLY A 218 -32.30 -13.40 16.13
C GLY A 218 -31.92 -12.22 17.06
N GLY A 219 -30.99 -12.43 17.98
CA GLY A 219 -30.55 -11.41 18.94
C GLY A 219 -31.72 -10.81 19.72
N GLY A 220 -31.66 -9.50 19.98
CA GLY A 220 -32.73 -8.74 20.64
C GLY A 220 -33.87 -8.27 19.73
N GLY A 221 -33.82 -8.56 18.42
CA GLY A 221 -34.88 -8.17 17.48
C GLY A 221 -36.14 -9.06 17.56
N PRO A 222 -37.18 -8.79 16.76
CA PRO A 222 -38.39 -9.63 16.74
C PRO A 222 -38.24 -10.94 15.93
N LEU A 223 -37.19 -11.05 15.12
CA LEU A 223 -36.96 -12.21 14.25
C LEU A 223 -36.25 -13.36 15.02
N GLY A 224 -36.31 -14.58 14.48
CA GLY A 224 -35.67 -15.78 15.03
C GLY A 224 -36.46 -16.46 16.15
N CYS A 225 -36.19 -17.74 16.42
CA CYS A 225 -36.94 -18.54 17.40
C CYS A 225 -36.57 -18.31 18.87
N LYS A 226 -35.61 -17.42 19.15
CA LYS A 226 -35.11 -17.11 20.50
C LYS A 226 -34.51 -18.30 21.26
N LEU A 227 -34.14 -19.38 20.57
CA LEU A 227 -33.31 -20.42 21.17
C LEU A 227 -31.89 -19.91 21.43
N PRO A 228 -31.28 -20.25 22.58
CA PRO A 228 -29.87 -19.96 22.84
C PRO A 228 -28.98 -20.69 21.84
N ARG A 229 -27.78 -20.16 21.63
CA ARG A 229 -26.77 -20.75 20.74
C ARG A 229 -26.35 -22.12 21.27
N SER A 230 -26.38 -23.15 20.41
CA SER A 230 -26.23 -24.56 20.80
C SER A 230 -24.79 -25.02 21.06
N ASP A 231 -23.78 -24.26 20.63
CA ASP A 231 -22.37 -24.64 20.73
C ASP A 231 -21.71 -24.32 22.09
N GLY A 232 -22.49 -23.91 23.09
CA GLY A 232 -22.02 -23.71 24.46
C GLY A 232 -21.01 -22.56 24.65
N GLN A 233 -20.64 -21.84 23.59
CA GLN A 233 -19.71 -20.69 23.66
C GLN A 233 -20.42 -19.36 23.92
N GLY A 234 -21.75 -19.34 23.95
CA GLY A 234 -22.52 -18.22 24.50
C GLY A 234 -22.41 -18.21 26.02
N GLY A 235 -21.38 -17.56 26.57
CA GLY A 235 -21.05 -17.46 28.00
C GLY A 235 -22.13 -16.86 28.90
N GLY A 236 -23.23 -17.59 29.13
CA GLY A 236 -24.32 -17.21 30.03
C GLY A 236 -24.61 -18.24 31.13
N HIS A 237 -23.81 -19.31 31.25
CA HIS A 237 -24.13 -20.43 32.15
C HIS A 237 -23.57 -20.33 33.58
N PHE A 238 -23.13 -19.13 34.02
CA PHE A 238 -22.60 -18.93 35.38
C PHE A 238 -23.51 -18.14 36.33
N PHE A 239 -24.72 -17.76 35.91
CA PHE A 239 -25.74 -17.19 36.81
C PHE A 239 -27.05 -17.99 36.75
N SER A 240 -26.95 -19.28 37.01
CA SER A 240 -28.10 -20.17 37.29
C SER A 240 -28.65 -19.88 38.69
N GLY A 241 -29.08 -18.65 38.95
CA GLY A 241 -29.96 -18.41 40.09
C GLY A 241 -31.31 -19.10 39.86
N PRO A 242 -32.08 -19.41 40.91
CA PRO A 242 -33.46 -19.84 40.74
C PRO A 242 -34.28 -18.72 40.09
N GLU A 243 -35.15 -19.09 39.14
CA GLU A 243 -36.17 -18.18 38.61
C GLU A 243 -37.03 -17.65 39.77
N TRP A 244 -37.49 -16.41 39.67
CA TRP A 244 -38.40 -15.84 40.67
C TRP A 244 -39.78 -15.60 40.06
N GLN A 245 -40.84 -15.86 40.82
CA GLN A 245 -42.20 -15.65 40.37
C GLN A 245 -42.76 -14.35 40.98
N CYS A 246 -43.30 -13.48 40.13
CA CYS A 246 -43.96 -12.28 40.60
C CYS A 246 -45.35 -12.62 41.17
N GLU A 247 -45.89 -11.77 42.05
CA GLU A 247 -47.27 -11.88 42.59
C GLU A 247 -48.34 -11.98 41.49
N CYS A 248 -48.08 -11.43 40.30
CA CYS A 248 -48.99 -11.56 39.15
C CYS A 248 -48.92 -12.93 38.45
N GLY A 249 -48.12 -13.88 38.96
CA GLY A 249 -47.94 -15.23 38.40
C GLY A 249 -46.85 -15.33 37.32
N PHE A 250 -46.27 -14.22 36.86
CA PHE A 250 -45.25 -14.22 35.82
C PHE A 250 -43.89 -14.74 36.33
N LYS A 251 -43.29 -15.70 35.61
CA LYS A 251 -41.96 -16.26 35.92
C LYS A 251 -40.85 -15.40 35.33
N ASN A 252 -39.84 -15.08 36.13
CA ASN A 252 -38.75 -14.16 35.78
C ASN A 252 -37.39 -14.81 35.87
N GLN A 253 -36.48 -14.38 35.00
CA GLN A 253 -35.08 -14.76 35.06
C GLN A 253 -34.39 -14.18 36.31
N PRO A 254 -33.33 -14.84 36.84
CA PRO A 254 -32.70 -14.46 38.10
C PRO A 254 -32.15 -13.03 38.11
N LEU A 255 -31.67 -12.58 36.95
CA LEU A 255 -31.10 -11.24 36.69
C LEU A 255 -32.16 -10.16 36.50
N ASN A 256 -33.43 -10.50 36.30
CA ASN A 256 -34.47 -9.49 36.15
C ASN A 256 -34.72 -8.82 37.50
N THR A 257 -34.54 -7.50 37.56
CA THR A 257 -34.87 -6.68 38.73
C THR A 257 -36.35 -6.25 38.76
N VAL A 258 -37.08 -6.44 37.66
CA VAL A 258 -38.50 -6.11 37.48
C VAL A 258 -39.25 -7.23 36.75
N CYS A 259 -40.54 -7.36 37.04
CA CYS A 259 -41.39 -8.42 36.49
C CYS A 259 -41.59 -8.24 34.97
N GLY A 260 -41.16 -9.23 34.21
CA GLY A 260 -41.12 -9.27 32.75
C GLY A 260 -39.93 -8.54 32.13
N GLY A 261 -38.93 -8.17 32.93
CA GLY A 261 -37.74 -7.44 32.46
C GLY A 261 -38.10 -6.17 31.68
N ASN A 262 -37.37 -5.92 30.59
CA ASN A 262 -37.60 -4.79 29.68
C ASN A 262 -38.68 -5.06 28.60
N GLY A 263 -39.28 -6.26 28.56
CA GLY A 263 -40.28 -6.62 27.55
C GLY A 263 -41.66 -5.99 27.81
N PRO A 264 -42.67 -6.20 26.95
CA PRO A 264 -44.04 -5.73 27.20
C PRO A 264 -44.82 -6.61 28.19
N LEU A 265 -44.31 -7.81 28.50
CA LEU A 265 -44.97 -8.76 29.39
C LEU A 265 -44.69 -8.46 30.88
N GLY A 266 -45.53 -8.99 31.78
CA GLY A 266 -45.39 -8.86 33.23
C GLY A 266 -45.91 -7.54 33.79
N CYS A 267 -46.15 -7.48 35.11
CA CYS A 267 -46.76 -6.31 35.76
C CYS A 267 -45.76 -5.21 36.16
N LYS A 268 -44.47 -5.33 35.78
CA LYS A 268 -43.39 -4.36 36.05
C LYS A 268 -43.11 -4.01 37.51
N LYS A 269 -43.70 -4.76 38.46
CA LYS A 269 -43.31 -4.69 39.88
C LYS A 269 -41.85 -5.12 40.06
N ALA A 270 -41.16 -4.50 41.00
CA ALA A 270 -39.79 -4.88 41.37
C ALA A 270 -39.72 -6.33 41.87
N LYS A 271 -38.55 -6.96 41.70
CA LYS A 271 -38.24 -8.27 42.28
C LYS A 271 -38.39 -8.19 43.80
N PRO A 272 -39.18 -9.06 44.45
CA PRO A 272 -39.25 -9.11 45.91
C PRO A 272 -37.85 -9.29 46.49
N LEU A 273 -37.51 -8.48 47.49
CA LEU A 273 -36.32 -8.69 48.31
C LEU A 273 -36.67 -9.87 49.22
N VAL A 274 -36.19 -11.07 48.87
CA VAL A 274 -36.28 -12.28 49.69
C VAL A 274 -35.21 -12.22 50.78
#